data_AF-A0A6I8M5Q3-F1
#
_entry.id   AF-A0A6I8M5Q3-F1
#
_cell.length_a   1.000
_cell.length_b   1.000
_cell.length_c   1.000
_cell.angle_alpha   90.00
_cell.angle_beta   90.00
_cell.angle_gamma   90.00
#
_symmetry.space_group_name_H-M   'P 1'
#
loop_
_entity.id
_entity.type
_entity.pdbx_description
1 polymer ?
#
loop_
_entity_poly.entity_id
_entity_poly.type
_entity_poly.pdbx_seq_one_letter_code
_entity_poly.pdbx_strand_id
1 'polypeptide(L)'
;MTARFRLRRAAPLLGVLLTVAACSSGPDSSGPAQATPAPSGSVAAVCDKEPAGPATAPAGAVVVDPAVPGDLATKTRSAAAGTTFWLKPGKHILGDDKYDQISPKDGDAYIGAPGAVVDGRKINQYAFTGHGTNVKLTYLTVQGFAAPRDEGVVNHDSGDGWVIEHSTIQDNDGAGLMAGARQQVRGNCLRRNGQYGINAFSGSTPITALVVEGNEIAGNNTGDWEAKIDGCGCTGGVKFWDVNGADVRGNWVHDNHGTGLWADTNNNDFLIEGNLIENNDSAALIYEISYNAIIRDNTIRKNNWVDGRRYADKGDNFPTPAIYISESGGEPRIKARTAKIEISRNYLENNWSGITLWENADRYCNSPANTSSGDCTRLVPDVKTCADPAITSGPLLSDCRWKTQHVDIHDNKFVLDPAVVGCQASCGRMGLLSNFGTYPDWSPYKGAVVQEAITYKQDNRWHDNSYAGPWTFIAYTTDRILEVGEWEGSPYSQDTGSTYTAQGGG
;
A
#
# COMPACT_ATOMS: atom_id res chain seq x y z
N MET A 1 -24.23 80.69 -22.76
CA MET A 1 -25.67 81.02 -22.98
C MET A 1 -26.47 80.09 -22.09
N THR A 2 -26.99 80.59 -20.95
CA THR A 2 -28.45 80.86 -20.73
C THR A 2 -29.31 79.59 -20.78
N ALA A 3 -29.83 79.10 -19.65
CA ALA A 3 -31.10 79.54 -19.01
C ALA A 3 -32.35 79.08 -19.83
N ARG A 4 -33.48 78.60 -19.28
CA ARG A 4 -34.04 78.57 -17.90
C ARG A 4 -35.37 77.76 -17.91
N PHE A 5 -35.83 77.25 -16.74
CA PHE A 5 -37.22 76.88 -16.35
C PHE A 5 -37.90 75.69 -17.11
N ARG A 6 -38.46 74.64 -16.48
CA ARG A 6 -39.55 74.48 -15.46
C ARG A 6 -40.97 74.86 -15.93
N LEU A 7 -41.87 73.88 -16.10
CA LEU A 7 -43.08 73.67 -15.27
C LEU A 7 -43.91 72.39 -15.65
N ARG A 8 -44.32 71.61 -14.62
CA ARG A 8 -45.64 70.96 -14.35
C ARG A 8 -46.44 70.30 -15.52
N ARG A 9 -47.08 69.13 -15.41
CA ARG A 9 -47.69 68.29 -14.32
C ARG A 9 -47.69 66.80 -14.81
N ALA A 10 -48.14 65.73 -14.15
CA ALA A 10 -48.90 65.49 -12.89
C ALA A 10 -48.35 64.23 -12.13
N ALA A 11 -49.23 63.37 -11.59
CA ALA A 11 -48.99 62.03 -10.99
C ALA A 11 -50.29 61.16 -11.19
N PRO A 12 -50.36 59.82 -10.91
CA PRO A 12 -49.94 59.11 -9.69
C PRO A 12 -48.83 58.05 -9.94
N LEU A 13 -47.94 57.70 -9.00
CA LEU A 13 -48.13 57.05 -7.68
C LEU A 13 -48.58 55.56 -7.75
N LEU A 14 -47.62 54.66 -7.97
CA LEU A 14 -47.57 53.35 -7.30
C LEU A 14 -46.18 53.23 -6.64
N GLY A 15 -46.15 53.07 -5.32
CA GLY A 15 -44.95 52.81 -4.55
C GLY A 15 -45.05 51.45 -3.88
N VAL A 16 -44.11 50.55 -4.14
CA VAL A 16 -43.94 49.30 -3.40
C VAL A 16 -42.79 49.51 -2.42
N LEU A 17 -43.06 49.46 -1.12
CA LEU A 17 -42.02 49.44 -0.10
C LEU A 17 -41.39 48.04 -0.07
N LEU A 18 -40.06 47.95 -0.24
CA LEU A 18 -39.33 46.80 0.28
C LEU A 18 -39.12 46.98 1.78
N THR A 19 -39.89 46.23 2.58
CA THR A 19 -39.61 46.04 4.00
C THR A 19 -38.52 44.99 4.17
N VAL A 20 -37.37 45.39 4.72
CA VAL A 20 -36.32 44.45 5.12
C VAL A 20 -36.80 43.70 6.37
N ALA A 21 -37.23 42.44 6.18
CA ALA A 21 -37.53 41.55 7.28
C ALA A 21 -36.23 40.87 7.75
N ALA A 22 -35.83 41.15 8.98
CA ALA A 22 -34.78 40.40 9.64
C ALA A 22 -35.33 39.02 10.05
N CYS A 23 -34.87 37.96 9.38
CA CYS A 23 -35.13 36.58 9.80
C CYS A 23 -34.06 36.16 10.81
N SER A 24 -34.44 36.05 12.08
CA SER A 24 -33.64 35.40 13.10
C SER A 24 -33.55 33.90 12.81
N SER A 25 -32.39 33.42 12.34
CA SER A 25 -32.07 32.00 12.34
C SER A 25 -31.95 31.51 13.78
N GLY A 26 -32.81 30.56 14.18
CA GLY A 26 -32.66 29.84 15.43
C GLY A 26 -31.38 28.98 15.44
N PRO A 27 -31.01 28.40 16.59
CA PRO A 27 -29.91 27.45 16.62
C PRO A 27 -30.29 26.21 15.81
N ASP A 28 -29.58 25.97 14.71
CA ASP A 28 -29.68 24.70 14.01
C ASP A 28 -29.26 23.58 14.97
N SER A 29 -30.21 22.70 15.27
CA SER A 29 -29.94 21.51 16.07
C SER A 29 -28.97 20.62 15.30
N SER A 30 -27.72 20.55 15.76
CA SER A 30 -26.75 19.55 15.34
C SER A 30 -27.29 18.16 15.64
N GLY A 31 -27.98 17.57 14.66
CA GLY A 31 -28.29 16.15 14.67
C GLY A 31 -26.97 15.37 14.72
N PRO A 32 -26.90 14.23 15.42
CA PRO A 32 -25.69 13.42 15.44
C PRO A 32 -25.33 13.03 14.00
N ALA A 33 -24.06 13.20 13.64
CA ALA A 33 -23.55 12.77 12.34
C ALA A 33 -23.96 11.31 12.10
N GLN A 34 -24.66 11.04 11.00
CA GLN A 34 -25.03 9.67 10.65
C GLN A 34 -23.75 8.86 10.47
N ALA A 35 -23.62 7.77 11.22
CA ALA A 35 -22.44 6.92 11.14
C ALA A 35 -22.28 6.38 9.72
N THR A 36 -21.24 6.83 9.02
CA THR A 36 -20.89 6.31 7.70
C THR A 36 -20.74 4.79 7.79
N PRO A 37 -21.47 4.00 6.98
CA PRO A 37 -21.30 2.55 6.95
C PRO A 37 -19.94 2.19 6.36
N ALA A 38 -19.43 1.01 6.67
CA ALA A 38 -18.23 0.49 6.01
C ALA A 38 -18.43 0.43 4.48
N PRO A 39 -17.40 0.70 3.66
CA PRO A 39 -17.49 0.62 2.20
C PRO A 39 -18.08 -0.71 1.72
N SER A 40 -19.27 -0.66 1.12
CA SER A 40 -20.01 -1.85 0.68
C SER A 40 -19.54 -2.33 -0.70
N GLY A 41 -18.35 -2.92 -0.76
CA GLY A 41 -17.81 -3.60 -1.94
C GLY A 41 -18.02 -5.12 -1.89
N SER A 42 -18.08 -5.77 -3.05
CA SER A 42 -17.96 -7.23 -3.12
C SER A 42 -16.52 -7.65 -2.84
N VAL A 43 -16.30 -8.42 -1.77
CA VAL A 43 -14.97 -8.96 -1.42
C VAL A 43 -14.45 -9.83 -2.56
N ALA A 44 -13.17 -9.65 -2.93
CA ALA A 44 -12.45 -10.49 -3.88
C ALA A 44 -12.11 -11.86 -3.28
N ALA A 45 -13.13 -12.65 -2.93
CA ALA A 45 -13.00 -14.02 -2.46
C ALA A 45 -12.82 -14.97 -3.66
N VAL A 46 -11.63 -14.93 -4.25
CA VAL A 46 -11.24 -15.64 -5.49
C VAL A 46 -10.79 -17.07 -5.22
N CYS A 47 -10.10 -17.34 -4.12
CA CYS A 47 -9.52 -18.65 -3.85
C CYS A 47 -10.61 -19.72 -3.65
N ASP A 48 -10.36 -20.91 -4.22
CA ASP A 48 -11.31 -22.03 -4.28
C ASP A 48 -12.63 -21.71 -5.01
N LYS A 49 -12.68 -20.60 -5.75
CA LYS A 49 -13.81 -20.10 -6.55
C LYS A 49 -13.36 -19.53 -7.90
N GLU A 50 -12.14 -19.84 -8.32
CA GLU A 50 -11.56 -19.37 -9.57
C GLU A 50 -12.43 -19.79 -10.77
N PRO A 51 -12.66 -18.91 -11.77
CA PRO A 51 -13.42 -19.29 -12.94
C PRO A 51 -12.69 -20.36 -13.74
N ALA A 52 -13.43 -21.34 -14.27
CA ALA A 52 -12.85 -22.43 -15.03
C ALA A 52 -12.40 -21.95 -16.43
N GLY A 53 -11.18 -22.34 -16.82
CA GLY A 53 -10.66 -22.09 -18.17
C GLY A 53 -11.36 -22.90 -19.27
N PRO A 54 -11.01 -22.67 -20.55
CA PRO A 54 -11.68 -23.34 -21.67
C PRO A 54 -11.43 -24.85 -21.65
N ALA A 55 -12.50 -25.64 -21.65
CA ALA A 55 -12.45 -27.11 -21.64
C ALA A 55 -11.90 -27.74 -22.93
N THR A 56 -11.77 -26.95 -24.01
CA THR A 56 -11.16 -27.34 -25.28
C THR A 56 -10.14 -26.30 -25.72
N ALA A 57 -9.06 -26.73 -26.37
CA ALA A 57 -8.04 -25.83 -26.91
C ALA A 57 -8.65 -24.74 -27.81
N PRO A 58 -8.32 -23.45 -27.59
CA PRO A 58 -8.64 -22.38 -28.54
C PRO A 58 -8.07 -22.65 -29.93
N ALA A 59 -8.70 -22.09 -30.97
CA ALA A 59 -8.25 -22.28 -32.34
C ALA A 59 -6.81 -21.78 -32.53
N GLY A 60 -5.94 -22.64 -33.08
CA GLY A 60 -4.52 -22.36 -33.29
C GLY A 60 -3.63 -22.52 -32.05
N ALA A 61 -4.18 -22.86 -30.88
CA ALA A 61 -3.38 -23.10 -29.68
C ALA A 61 -2.56 -24.40 -29.77
N VAL A 62 -1.30 -24.34 -29.34
CA VAL A 62 -0.43 -25.50 -29.15
C VAL A 62 -0.90 -26.26 -27.91
N VAL A 63 -1.38 -27.48 -28.10
CA VAL A 63 -1.85 -28.35 -27.02
C VAL A 63 -0.67 -28.94 -26.25
N VAL A 64 -0.64 -28.72 -24.94
CA VAL A 64 0.36 -29.27 -24.00
C VAL A 64 -0.24 -30.47 -23.26
N ASP A 65 0.55 -31.53 -23.10
CA ASP A 65 0.11 -32.83 -22.57
C ASP A 65 0.79 -33.17 -21.23
N PRO A 66 0.05 -33.27 -20.11
CA PRO A 66 0.62 -33.57 -18.80
C PRO A 66 1.19 -34.99 -18.69
N ALA A 67 0.85 -35.90 -19.62
CA ALA A 67 1.43 -37.23 -19.68
C ALA A 67 2.88 -37.25 -20.23
N VAL A 68 3.39 -36.11 -20.72
CA VAL A 68 4.74 -35.97 -21.28
C VAL A 68 5.54 -34.99 -20.40
N PRO A 69 6.47 -35.47 -19.55
CA PRO A 69 7.30 -34.61 -18.71
C PRO A 69 8.07 -33.56 -19.53
N GLY A 70 8.06 -32.30 -19.09
CA GLY A 70 8.75 -31.21 -19.77
C GLY A 70 8.14 -30.77 -21.12
N ASP A 71 6.95 -31.26 -21.49
CA ASP A 71 6.29 -30.92 -22.77
C ASP A 71 6.01 -29.42 -22.89
N LEU A 72 5.58 -28.77 -21.80
CA LEU A 72 5.37 -27.32 -21.74
C LEU A 72 6.63 -26.53 -22.09
N ALA A 73 7.74 -26.81 -21.39
CA ALA A 73 9.01 -26.13 -21.60
C ALA A 73 9.58 -26.42 -23.00
N THR A 74 9.44 -27.65 -23.49
CA THR A 74 9.90 -28.08 -24.82
C THR A 74 9.13 -27.37 -25.92
N LYS A 75 7.79 -27.36 -25.85
CA LYS A 75 6.92 -26.68 -26.82
C LYS A 75 7.11 -25.17 -26.80
N THR A 76 7.23 -24.59 -25.60
CA THR A 76 7.59 -23.17 -25.43
C THR A 76 8.88 -22.85 -26.17
N ARG A 77 9.94 -23.62 -25.93
CA ARG A 77 11.24 -23.42 -26.59
C ARG A 77 11.15 -23.50 -28.11
N SER A 78 10.44 -24.48 -28.65
CA SER A 78 10.37 -24.77 -30.10
C SER A 78 9.40 -23.91 -30.92
N ALA A 79 8.35 -23.34 -30.31
CA ALA A 79 7.36 -22.55 -31.04
C ALA A 79 7.88 -21.15 -31.43
N ALA A 80 7.10 -20.39 -32.21
CA ALA A 80 7.39 -18.97 -32.45
C ALA A 80 7.04 -18.12 -31.20
N ALA A 81 7.50 -16.87 -31.16
CA ALA A 81 6.96 -15.87 -30.23
C ALA A 81 5.48 -15.57 -30.55
N GLY A 82 4.70 -15.16 -29.55
CA GLY A 82 3.26 -14.93 -29.69
C GLY A 82 2.43 -16.21 -29.72
N THR A 83 3.00 -17.35 -29.29
CA THR A 83 2.29 -18.64 -29.34
C THR A 83 1.32 -18.76 -28.17
N THR A 84 0.09 -19.20 -28.47
CA THR A 84 -0.85 -19.62 -27.43
C THR A 84 -0.66 -21.11 -27.13
N PHE A 85 -0.36 -21.43 -25.88
CA PHE A 85 -0.29 -22.77 -25.32
C PHE A 85 -1.54 -23.06 -24.50
N TRP A 86 -2.22 -24.17 -24.80
CA TRP A 86 -3.35 -24.64 -24.00
C TRP A 86 -2.96 -25.92 -23.27
N LEU A 87 -3.01 -25.85 -21.94
CA LEU A 87 -2.58 -26.92 -21.05
C LEU A 87 -3.79 -27.81 -20.74
N LYS A 88 -3.75 -29.08 -21.18
CA LYS A 88 -4.79 -30.08 -20.86
C LYS A 88 -5.00 -30.22 -19.33
N PRO A 89 -6.17 -30.68 -18.87
CA PRO A 89 -6.39 -31.01 -17.46
C PRO A 89 -5.35 -31.99 -16.91
N GLY A 90 -4.79 -31.72 -15.73
CA GLY A 90 -3.76 -32.54 -15.10
C GLY A 90 -2.51 -31.75 -14.69
N LYS A 91 -1.55 -32.48 -14.10
CA LYS A 91 -0.26 -31.93 -13.62
C LYS A 91 0.79 -31.95 -14.72
N HIS A 92 1.20 -30.78 -15.17
CA HIS A 92 2.32 -30.54 -16.08
C HIS A 92 3.59 -30.38 -15.23
N ILE A 93 4.44 -31.41 -15.25
CA ILE A 93 5.73 -31.37 -14.55
C ILE A 93 6.83 -30.91 -15.50
N LEU A 94 7.83 -30.26 -14.94
CA LEU A 94 9.07 -29.89 -15.63
C LEU A 94 10.08 -31.04 -15.51
N GLY A 95 11.32 -30.82 -15.96
CA GLY A 95 12.38 -31.80 -15.77
C GLY A 95 12.83 -31.90 -14.30
N ASP A 96 13.83 -32.75 -14.05
CA ASP A 96 14.31 -33.07 -12.70
C ASP A 96 15.48 -32.18 -12.23
N ASP A 97 15.96 -31.24 -13.06
CA ASP A 97 16.92 -30.21 -12.61
C ASP A 97 16.18 -29.02 -11.97
N LYS A 98 16.82 -28.39 -10.98
CA LYS A 98 16.24 -27.24 -10.28
C LYS A 98 16.02 -26.01 -11.18
N TYR A 99 16.72 -25.92 -12.31
CA TYR A 99 16.57 -24.88 -13.33
C TYR A 99 15.80 -25.35 -14.58
N ASP A 100 15.17 -26.52 -14.55
CA ASP A 100 14.18 -26.88 -15.58
C ASP A 100 12.94 -25.99 -15.40
N GLN A 101 12.78 -25.02 -16.30
CA GLN A 101 11.81 -23.92 -16.23
C GLN A 101 11.21 -23.59 -17.61
N ILE A 102 10.09 -22.87 -17.63
CA ILE A 102 9.53 -22.28 -18.86
C ILE A 102 10.24 -20.95 -19.12
N SER A 103 10.66 -20.70 -20.36
CA SER A 103 11.18 -19.40 -20.81
C SER A 103 10.28 -18.81 -21.91
N PRO A 104 9.24 -18.03 -21.56
CA PRO A 104 8.34 -17.41 -22.53
C PRO A 104 9.06 -16.45 -23.47
N LYS A 105 8.50 -16.31 -24.68
CA LYS A 105 8.83 -15.26 -25.65
C LYS A 105 7.77 -14.17 -25.65
N ASP A 106 8.07 -13.05 -26.29
CA ASP A 106 7.17 -11.92 -26.41
C ASP A 106 5.77 -12.32 -26.90
N GLY A 107 4.75 -11.94 -26.14
CA GLY A 107 3.34 -12.18 -26.46
C GLY A 107 2.85 -13.63 -26.30
N ASP A 108 3.67 -14.56 -25.80
CA ASP A 108 3.23 -15.93 -25.53
C ASP A 108 2.07 -15.95 -24.52
N ALA A 109 1.12 -16.87 -24.69
CA ALA A 109 -0.06 -16.99 -23.85
C ALA A 109 -0.22 -18.42 -23.32
N TYR A 110 -0.34 -18.57 -22.01
CA TYR A 110 -0.54 -19.84 -21.32
C TYR A 110 -1.97 -19.88 -20.77
N ILE A 111 -2.74 -20.84 -21.24
CA ILE A 111 -4.16 -20.99 -20.92
C ILE A 111 -4.39 -22.37 -20.31
N GLY A 112 -4.78 -22.42 -19.04
CA GLY A 112 -5.18 -23.66 -18.39
C GLY A 112 -6.56 -24.14 -18.85
N ALA A 113 -6.68 -25.44 -19.11
CA ALA A 113 -7.97 -26.12 -19.04
C ALA A 113 -8.44 -26.24 -17.58
N PRO A 114 -9.72 -26.58 -17.31
CA PRO A 114 -10.18 -26.86 -15.95
C PRO A 114 -9.31 -27.95 -15.28
N GLY A 115 -8.66 -27.61 -14.17
CA GLY A 115 -7.75 -28.52 -13.46
C GLY A 115 -6.36 -28.68 -14.10
N ALA A 116 -5.91 -27.75 -14.95
CA ALA A 116 -4.52 -27.68 -15.39
C ALA A 116 -3.64 -27.08 -14.28
N VAL A 117 -2.54 -27.78 -13.95
CA VAL A 117 -1.60 -27.39 -12.88
C VAL A 117 -0.18 -27.48 -13.42
N VAL A 118 0.63 -26.44 -13.25
CA VAL A 118 2.10 -26.53 -13.39
C VAL A 118 2.66 -26.82 -11.99
N ASP A 119 3.31 -27.97 -11.83
CA ASP A 119 3.74 -28.49 -10.53
C ASP A 119 5.27 -28.67 -10.48
N GLY A 120 5.93 -27.84 -9.68
CA GLY A 120 7.39 -27.84 -9.49
C GLY A 120 7.92 -28.97 -8.58
N ARG A 121 7.03 -29.75 -7.94
CA ARG A 121 7.35 -30.93 -7.09
C ARG A 121 8.33 -30.69 -5.93
N LYS A 122 8.58 -29.43 -5.56
CA LYS A 122 9.67 -28.94 -4.70
C LYS A 122 11.07 -29.33 -5.20
N ILE A 123 11.21 -29.43 -6.53
CA ILE A 123 12.47 -29.68 -7.25
C ILE A 123 12.85 -28.43 -8.04
N ASN A 124 11.95 -27.91 -8.87
CA ASN A 124 12.21 -26.77 -9.73
C ASN A 124 12.08 -25.46 -8.92
N GLN A 125 12.99 -24.50 -9.12
CA GLN A 125 12.98 -23.23 -8.39
C GLN A 125 11.93 -22.27 -8.95
N TYR A 126 11.77 -22.22 -10.27
CA TYR A 126 10.91 -21.25 -10.95
C TYR A 126 10.02 -21.91 -11.99
N ALA A 127 8.81 -21.38 -12.16
CA ALA A 127 7.91 -21.82 -13.21
C ALA A 127 8.24 -21.07 -14.51
N PHE A 128 8.16 -19.74 -14.51
CA PHE A 128 8.31 -18.92 -15.71
C PHE A 128 9.37 -17.83 -15.53
N THR A 129 10.38 -17.85 -16.38
CA THR A 129 11.59 -16.99 -16.32
C THR A 129 11.87 -16.29 -17.64
N GLY A 130 12.78 -15.32 -17.62
CA GLY A 130 13.23 -14.54 -18.76
C GLY A 130 12.38 -13.28 -18.98
N HIS A 131 12.98 -12.28 -19.61
CA HIS A 131 12.36 -10.96 -19.84
C HIS A 131 11.38 -10.92 -21.02
N GLY A 132 10.72 -12.03 -21.36
CA GLY A 132 9.70 -12.04 -22.42
C GLY A 132 8.58 -11.05 -22.06
N THR A 133 8.15 -10.22 -23.01
CA THR A 133 7.21 -9.12 -22.74
C THR A 133 5.78 -9.46 -23.15
N ASN A 134 4.78 -8.82 -22.54
CA ASN A 134 3.36 -8.95 -22.90
C ASN A 134 2.81 -10.39 -22.83
N VAL A 135 3.45 -11.25 -22.02
CA VAL A 135 3.08 -12.66 -21.81
C VAL A 135 1.77 -12.74 -21.03
N LYS A 136 0.96 -13.77 -21.31
CA LYS A 136 -0.33 -13.99 -20.61
C LYS A 136 -0.32 -15.30 -19.83
N LEU A 137 -0.80 -15.27 -18.59
CA LEU A 137 -1.04 -16.44 -17.75
C LEU A 137 -2.51 -16.43 -17.33
N THR A 138 -3.30 -17.43 -17.74
CA THR A 138 -4.74 -17.45 -17.47
C THR A 138 -5.26 -18.84 -17.11
N TYR A 139 -6.18 -18.89 -16.14
CA TYR A 139 -6.89 -20.12 -15.73
C TYR A 139 -5.97 -21.26 -15.26
N LEU A 140 -4.81 -20.93 -14.71
CA LEU A 140 -3.76 -21.90 -14.43
C LEU A 140 -3.38 -21.91 -12.95
N THR A 141 -3.22 -23.11 -12.39
CA THR A 141 -2.58 -23.25 -11.08
C THR A 141 -1.07 -23.42 -11.25
N VAL A 142 -0.27 -22.64 -10.52
CA VAL A 142 1.20 -22.76 -10.45
C VAL A 142 1.57 -23.02 -9.00
N GLN A 143 2.17 -24.18 -8.71
CA GLN A 143 2.39 -24.60 -7.34
C GLN A 143 3.63 -25.48 -7.14
N GLY A 144 4.04 -25.60 -5.88
CA GLY A 144 5.05 -26.57 -5.47
C GLY A 144 6.46 -26.22 -5.98
N PHE A 145 6.75 -24.97 -6.29
CA PHE A 145 8.11 -24.55 -6.64
C PHE A 145 8.95 -24.27 -5.39
N ALA A 146 10.27 -24.38 -5.54
CA ALA A 146 11.29 -24.24 -4.50
C ALA A 146 12.16 -23.00 -4.72
N ALA A 147 11.53 -21.84 -4.98
CA ALA A 147 12.23 -20.57 -5.15
C ALA A 147 13.01 -20.20 -3.87
N PRO A 148 14.25 -19.71 -4.01
CA PRO A 148 14.98 -19.07 -2.91
C PRO A 148 14.23 -17.89 -2.28
N ARG A 149 14.72 -17.46 -1.12
CA ARG A 149 14.33 -16.18 -0.55
C ARG A 149 14.75 -15.05 -1.51
N ASP A 150 13.92 -14.02 -1.58
CA ASP A 150 14.04 -12.80 -2.40
C ASP A 150 13.80 -13.00 -3.91
N GLU A 151 13.37 -14.21 -4.32
CA GLU A 151 13.14 -14.59 -5.71
C GLU A 151 11.69 -15.08 -5.93
N GLY A 152 11.16 -14.87 -7.13
CA GLY A 152 9.78 -15.24 -7.49
C GLY A 152 9.66 -16.41 -8.45
N VAL A 153 8.54 -17.14 -8.36
CA VAL A 153 8.26 -18.36 -9.17
C VAL A 153 7.69 -18.04 -10.55
N VAL A 154 6.75 -17.08 -10.63
CA VAL A 154 6.13 -16.62 -11.88
C VAL A 154 6.68 -15.25 -12.25
N ASN A 155 7.02 -15.09 -13.53
CA ASN A 155 7.69 -13.90 -14.07
C ASN A 155 9.00 -13.55 -13.33
N HIS A 156 9.84 -14.55 -13.05
CA HIS A 156 11.03 -14.45 -12.19
C HIS A 156 11.91 -13.20 -12.47
N ASP A 157 12.10 -12.85 -13.75
CA ASP A 157 12.97 -11.77 -14.17
C ASP A 157 12.21 -10.45 -14.45
N SER A 158 11.06 -10.27 -13.80
CA SER A 158 10.20 -9.07 -13.84
C SER A 158 9.91 -8.54 -15.25
N GLY A 159 9.56 -9.46 -16.16
CA GLY A 159 9.22 -9.18 -17.55
C GLY A 159 8.04 -8.21 -17.70
N ASP A 160 8.18 -7.30 -18.66
CA ASP A 160 7.28 -6.17 -18.85
C ASP A 160 5.93 -6.54 -19.48
N GLY A 161 4.85 -5.91 -19.06
CA GLY A 161 3.53 -5.96 -19.70
C GLY A 161 2.76 -7.27 -19.49
N TRP A 162 3.20 -8.13 -18.57
CA TRP A 162 2.54 -9.42 -18.31
C TRP A 162 1.08 -9.24 -17.87
N VAL A 163 0.23 -10.16 -18.27
CA VAL A 163 -1.18 -10.21 -17.88
C VAL A 163 -1.44 -11.55 -17.21
N ILE A 164 -1.52 -11.52 -15.88
CA ILE A 164 -1.76 -12.68 -15.02
C ILE A 164 -3.19 -12.54 -14.49
N GLU A 165 -4.10 -13.39 -14.97
CA GLU A 165 -5.52 -13.31 -14.61
C GLU A 165 -6.11 -14.68 -14.26
N HIS A 166 -7.08 -14.69 -13.35
CA HIS A 166 -7.89 -15.88 -13.05
C HIS A 166 -7.06 -17.15 -12.75
N SER A 167 -5.90 -16.96 -12.14
CA SER A 167 -4.90 -18.01 -11.91
C SER A 167 -4.65 -18.18 -10.41
N THR A 168 -4.19 -19.36 -10.02
CA THR A 168 -3.90 -19.72 -8.62
C THR A 168 -2.39 -19.90 -8.48
N ILE A 169 -1.71 -19.06 -7.71
CA ILE A 169 -0.27 -19.17 -7.47
C ILE A 169 -0.09 -19.46 -5.98
N GLN A 170 0.19 -20.73 -5.67
CA GLN A 170 0.08 -21.24 -4.30
C GLN A 170 1.14 -22.25 -3.88
N ASP A 171 1.35 -22.38 -2.57
CA ASP A 171 2.16 -23.44 -1.95
C ASP A 171 3.61 -23.52 -2.49
N ASN A 172 4.12 -22.40 -2.98
CA ASN A 172 5.49 -22.22 -3.44
C ASN A 172 6.39 -21.76 -2.30
N ASP A 173 7.70 -21.98 -2.42
CA ASP A 173 8.68 -21.25 -1.62
C ASP A 173 8.93 -19.87 -2.29
N GLY A 174 9.72 -18.98 -1.67
CA GLY A 174 9.97 -17.63 -2.20
C GLY A 174 8.69 -16.79 -2.41
N ALA A 175 8.74 -15.85 -3.35
CA ALA A 175 7.58 -15.09 -3.78
C ALA A 175 6.73 -15.87 -4.81
N GLY A 176 5.40 -15.76 -4.74
CA GLY A 176 4.51 -16.37 -5.74
C GLY A 176 4.79 -15.85 -7.15
N LEU A 177 4.91 -14.53 -7.30
CA LEU A 177 5.26 -13.88 -8.56
C LEU A 177 6.08 -12.61 -8.36
N MET A 178 6.87 -12.25 -9.38
CA MET A 178 7.45 -10.90 -9.50
C MET A 178 6.60 -10.01 -10.40
N ALA A 179 6.73 -8.70 -10.26
CA ALA A 179 6.09 -7.73 -11.14
C ALA A 179 7.07 -6.95 -12.03
N GLY A 180 6.81 -6.93 -13.34
CA GLY A 180 7.43 -6.02 -14.30
C GLY A 180 6.62 -4.74 -14.53
N ALA A 181 7.14 -3.79 -15.31
CA ALA A 181 6.40 -2.57 -15.64
C ALA A 181 5.21 -2.89 -16.57
N ARG A 182 4.09 -2.20 -16.38
CA ARG A 182 2.81 -2.38 -17.09
C ARG A 182 2.15 -3.74 -16.86
N GLN A 183 2.62 -4.50 -15.88
CA GLN A 183 2.02 -5.78 -15.50
C GLN A 183 0.64 -5.59 -14.89
N GLN A 184 -0.24 -6.54 -15.18
CA GLN A 184 -1.61 -6.58 -14.67
C GLN A 184 -1.82 -7.92 -13.96
N VAL A 185 -2.07 -7.86 -12.65
CA VAL A 185 -2.39 -9.01 -11.80
C VAL A 185 -3.84 -8.84 -11.38
N ARG A 186 -4.77 -9.54 -12.06
CA ARG A 186 -6.22 -9.30 -11.92
C ARG A 186 -7.02 -10.58 -11.61
N GLY A 187 -7.80 -10.58 -10.52
CA GLY A 187 -8.72 -11.68 -10.23
C GLY A 187 -8.04 -13.03 -9.97
N ASN A 188 -6.88 -13.04 -9.30
CA ASN A 188 -6.10 -14.24 -8.98
C ASN A 188 -6.23 -14.65 -7.50
N CYS A 189 -5.88 -15.90 -7.22
CA CYS A 189 -5.63 -16.40 -5.86
C CYS A 189 -4.12 -16.53 -5.64
N LEU A 190 -3.55 -15.75 -4.72
CA LEU A 190 -2.11 -15.68 -4.42
C LEU A 190 -1.88 -16.06 -2.96
N ARG A 191 -1.74 -17.36 -2.67
CA ARG A 191 -1.85 -17.87 -1.29
C ARG A 191 -0.76 -18.83 -0.83
N ARG A 192 -0.41 -18.79 0.46
CA ARG A 192 0.51 -19.74 1.11
C ARG A 192 1.91 -19.84 0.46
N ASN A 193 2.35 -18.79 -0.24
CA ASN A 193 3.71 -18.73 -0.77
C ASN A 193 4.72 -18.40 0.34
N GLY A 194 5.96 -18.86 0.18
CA GLY A 194 6.98 -18.91 1.22
C GLY A 194 7.44 -17.55 1.76
N GLN A 195 7.22 -16.46 1.04
CA GLN A 195 7.71 -15.13 1.40
C GLN A 195 6.68 -14.02 1.11
N TYR A 196 6.26 -13.91 -0.16
CA TYR A 196 5.28 -12.92 -0.63
C TYR A 196 4.26 -13.55 -1.57
N GLY A 197 3.06 -12.98 -1.65
CA GLY A 197 2.17 -13.22 -2.80
C GLY A 197 2.73 -12.55 -4.07
N ILE A 198 3.16 -11.30 -3.96
CA ILE A 198 3.76 -10.50 -5.04
C ILE A 198 5.01 -9.77 -4.53
N ASN A 199 6.11 -9.81 -5.30
CA ASN A 199 7.27 -8.94 -5.10
C ASN A 199 7.47 -8.03 -6.33
N ALA A 200 7.17 -6.74 -6.20
CA ALA A 200 7.32 -5.76 -7.27
C ALA A 200 8.68 -5.05 -7.17
N PHE A 201 9.71 -5.71 -7.70
CA PHE A 201 11.07 -5.19 -7.87
C PHE A 201 11.68 -5.70 -9.18
N SER A 202 12.47 -4.87 -9.87
CA SER A 202 13.07 -5.14 -11.19
C SER A 202 14.58 -4.89 -11.25
N GLY A 203 15.19 -4.38 -10.16
CA GLY A 203 16.63 -4.13 -9.99
C GLY A 203 17.29 -3.07 -10.89
N SER A 204 16.67 -2.66 -12.00
CA SER A 204 17.34 -1.90 -13.07
C SER A 204 16.63 -0.61 -13.49
N THR A 205 15.29 -0.58 -13.43
CA THR A 205 14.47 0.59 -13.80
C THR A 205 13.15 0.59 -13.03
N PRO A 206 12.63 1.75 -12.57
CA PRO A 206 11.38 1.83 -11.84
C PRO A 206 10.24 1.08 -12.54
N ILE A 207 9.51 0.24 -11.81
CA ILE A 207 8.30 -0.41 -12.32
C ILE A 207 7.25 0.69 -12.52
N THR A 208 6.59 0.74 -13.68
CA THR A 208 5.59 1.77 -13.99
C THR A 208 4.24 1.17 -14.34
N ALA A 209 3.14 1.84 -13.99
CA ALA A 209 1.77 1.45 -14.33
C ALA A 209 1.41 -0.01 -13.96
N LEU A 210 1.75 -0.43 -12.74
CA LEU A 210 1.38 -1.74 -12.20
C LEU A 210 -0.09 -1.76 -11.79
N VAL A 211 -0.84 -2.80 -12.14
CA VAL A 211 -2.21 -3.01 -11.69
C VAL A 211 -2.31 -4.27 -10.86
N VAL A 212 -2.80 -4.15 -9.62
CA VAL A 212 -3.13 -5.25 -8.71
C VAL A 212 -4.61 -5.11 -8.34
N GLU A 213 -5.48 -5.86 -9.00
CA GLU A 213 -6.93 -5.66 -8.92
C GLU A 213 -7.71 -6.94 -8.61
N GLY A 214 -8.61 -6.87 -7.62
CA GLY A 214 -9.58 -7.93 -7.37
C GLY A 214 -8.98 -9.30 -7.05
N ASN A 215 -7.75 -9.36 -6.52
CA ASN A 215 -7.09 -10.60 -6.14
C ASN A 215 -7.40 -10.97 -4.67
N GLU A 216 -7.33 -12.26 -4.35
CA GLU A 216 -7.21 -12.76 -2.98
C GLU A 216 -5.74 -13.04 -2.68
N ILE A 217 -5.18 -12.42 -1.64
CA ILE A 217 -3.76 -12.48 -1.27
C ILE A 217 -3.68 -12.95 0.19
N ALA A 218 -3.54 -14.27 0.37
CA ALA A 218 -3.92 -14.94 1.61
C ALA A 218 -2.82 -15.84 2.20
N GLY A 219 -2.52 -15.69 3.50
CA GLY A 219 -1.66 -16.66 4.21
C GLY A 219 -0.23 -16.81 3.68
N ASN A 220 0.32 -15.78 3.02
CA ASN A 220 1.71 -15.80 2.54
C ASN A 220 2.71 -15.61 3.71
N ASN A 221 4.00 -15.82 3.41
CA ASN A 221 5.08 -16.04 4.38
C ASN A 221 4.96 -17.36 5.16
N THR A 222 4.61 -18.46 4.47
CA THR A 222 4.69 -19.82 5.04
C THR A 222 6.13 -20.26 5.34
N GLY A 223 7.12 -19.56 4.78
CA GLY A 223 8.53 -19.72 5.08
C GLY A 223 8.97 -19.06 6.39
N ASP A 224 8.15 -18.24 7.03
CA ASP A 224 8.42 -17.60 8.32
C ASP A 224 9.82 -16.95 8.42
N TRP A 225 10.14 -16.05 7.48
CA TRP A 225 11.50 -15.49 7.39
C TRP A 225 11.82 -14.48 8.49
N GLU A 226 10.84 -13.73 8.99
CA GLU A 226 11.05 -12.74 10.07
C GLU A 226 11.39 -13.41 11.41
N ALA A 227 10.90 -14.62 11.70
CA ALA A 227 11.32 -15.37 12.89
C ALA A 227 12.70 -16.04 12.71
N LYS A 228 13.15 -16.25 11.47
CA LYS A 228 14.43 -16.90 11.13
C LYS A 228 15.59 -15.92 11.03
N ILE A 229 15.33 -14.67 10.64
CA ILE A 229 16.33 -13.67 10.31
C ILE A 229 15.90 -12.34 10.95
N ASP A 230 16.62 -11.93 11.99
CA ASP A 230 16.33 -10.67 12.68
C ASP A 230 16.47 -9.48 11.72
N GLY A 231 15.47 -8.61 11.71
CA GLY A 231 15.37 -7.47 10.79
C GLY A 231 15.30 -7.85 9.31
N CYS A 232 14.74 -9.01 8.93
CA CYS A 232 14.66 -9.39 7.50
C CYS A 232 13.87 -8.35 6.68
N GLY A 233 12.70 -7.92 7.17
CA GLY A 233 11.88 -6.91 6.50
C GLY A 233 11.46 -7.33 5.08
N CYS A 234 11.31 -8.64 4.91
CA CYS A 234 11.42 -9.34 3.65
C CYS A 234 10.17 -10.20 3.36
N THR A 235 9.03 -9.92 3.99
CA THR A 235 7.82 -10.77 3.93
C THR A 235 6.52 -9.98 3.93
N GLY A 236 5.42 -10.64 3.54
CA GLY A 236 4.07 -10.08 3.62
C GLY A 236 3.12 -10.57 2.52
N GLY A 237 2.01 -9.86 2.31
CA GLY A 237 1.14 -10.08 1.15
C GLY A 237 1.80 -9.58 -0.14
N VAL A 238 2.17 -8.29 -0.18
CA VAL A 238 2.85 -7.64 -1.32
C VAL A 238 3.97 -6.72 -0.87
N LYS A 239 5.14 -6.79 -1.52
CA LYS A 239 6.21 -5.78 -1.44
C LYS A 239 6.28 -4.97 -2.75
N PHE A 240 6.49 -3.67 -2.64
CA PHE A 240 6.78 -2.77 -3.75
C PHE A 240 8.10 -2.05 -3.50
N TRP A 241 8.98 -2.00 -4.50
CA TRP A 241 10.26 -1.29 -4.43
C TRP A 241 10.50 -0.51 -5.72
N ASP A 242 10.73 0.81 -5.58
CA ASP A 242 10.87 1.78 -6.68
C ASP A 242 9.74 1.68 -7.73
N VAL A 243 8.49 1.59 -7.29
CA VAL A 243 7.32 1.57 -8.19
C VAL A 243 6.79 2.99 -8.41
N ASN A 244 6.55 3.36 -9.67
CA ASN A 244 6.10 4.68 -10.10
C ASN A 244 4.79 4.58 -10.89
N GLY A 245 3.67 4.69 -10.19
CA GLY A 245 2.33 4.44 -10.72
C GLY A 245 1.88 3.01 -10.44
N ALA A 246 1.08 2.83 -9.39
CA ALA A 246 0.45 1.55 -9.06
C ALA A 246 -1.01 1.74 -8.68
N ASP A 247 -1.89 0.92 -9.25
CA ASP A 247 -3.31 0.86 -8.92
C ASP A 247 -3.60 -0.46 -8.18
N VAL A 248 -3.75 -0.38 -6.85
CA VAL A 248 -4.01 -1.50 -5.94
C VAL A 248 -5.47 -1.40 -5.48
N ARG A 249 -6.39 -2.09 -6.18
CA ARG A 249 -7.83 -1.84 -6.05
C ARG A 249 -8.70 -3.08 -5.88
N GLY A 250 -9.65 -3.02 -4.93
CA GLY A 250 -10.66 -4.07 -4.73
C GLY A 250 -10.12 -5.45 -4.32
N ASN A 251 -8.87 -5.55 -3.84
CA ASN A 251 -8.28 -6.83 -3.41
C ASN A 251 -8.76 -7.23 -2.01
N TRP A 252 -8.65 -8.51 -1.69
CA TRP A 252 -8.75 -9.04 -0.32
C TRP A 252 -7.37 -9.52 0.12
N VAL A 253 -6.77 -8.86 1.12
CA VAL A 253 -5.40 -9.12 1.59
C VAL A 253 -5.45 -9.52 3.05
N HIS A 254 -5.31 -10.81 3.34
CA HIS A 254 -5.64 -11.32 4.68
C HIS A 254 -4.82 -12.50 5.18
N ASP A 255 -4.80 -12.66 6.50
CA ASP A 255 -4.16 -13.76 7.23
C ASP A 255 -2.67 -13.97 6.84
N ASN A 256 -1.99 -12.99 6.23
CA ASN A 256 -0.58 -13.09 5.87
C ASN A 256 0.28 -12.96 7.14
N HIS A 257 1.31 -13.80 7.27
CA HIS A 257 2.22 -13.80 8.40
C HIS A 257 3.24 -12.66 8.24
N GLY A 258 2.80 -11.42 8.43
CA GLY A 258 3.59 -10.22 8.20
C GLY A 258 2.70 -9.03 7.79
N THR A 259 3.27 -8.10 7.03
CA THR A 259 2.57 -6.91 6.53
C THR A 259 1.61 -7.27 5.39
N GLY A 260 0.43 -6.65 5.32
CA GLY A 260 -0.49 -6.81 4.18
C GLY A 260 0.11 -6.26 2.88
N LEU A 261 0.32 -4.94 2.83
CA LEU A 261 0.95 -4.23 1.72
C LEU A 261 2.17 -3.43 2.24
N TRP A 262 3.34 -3.59 1.62
CA TRP A 262 4.55 -2.85 1.99
C TRP A 262 5.17 -2.17 0.78
N ALA A 263 5.00 -0.86 0.67
CA ALA A 263 5.77 -0.02 -0.24
C ALA A 263 7.03 0.48 0.47
N ASP A 264 8.19 -0.01 0.04
CA ASP A 264 9.50 0.29 0.58
C ASP A 264 10.34 0.97 -0.50
N THR A 265 10.96 2.11 -0.18
CA THR A 265 11.93 2.79 -1.05
C THR A 265 11.36 3.36 -2.35
N ASN A 266 11.28 4.69 -2.42
CA ASN A 266 11.05 5.49 -3.63
C ASN A 266 9.75 5.20 -4.40
N ASN A 267 8.72 4.60 -3.77
CA ASN A 267 7.43 4.40 -4.41
C ASN A 267 6.70 5.75 -4.61
N ASN A 268 5.89 5.89 -5.66
CA ASN A 268 5.21 7.14 -6.00
C ASN A 268 3.98 6.89 -6.89
N ASP A 269 3.00 7.78 -6.84
CA ASP A 269 1.80 7.76 -7.68
C ASP A 269 0.91 6.54 -7.45
N PHE A 270 0.74 6.17 -6.18
CA PHE A 270 -0.07 5.03 -5.77
C PHE A 270 -1.55 5.40 -5.61
N LEU A 271 -2.43 4.48 -5.99
CA LEU A 271 -3.85 4.48 -5.65
C LEU A 271 -4.19 3.15 -4.99
N ILE A 272 -4.48 3.19 -3.69
CA ILE A 272 -4.87 2.04 -2.87
C ILE A 272 -6.34 2.25 -2.50
N GLU A 273 -7.27 1.65 -3.25
CA GLU A 273 -8.71 1.93 -3.08
C GLU A 273 -9.63 0.70 -3.03
N GLY A 274 -10.67 0.77 -2.19
CA GLY A 274 -11.72 -0.24 -2.13
C GLY A 274 -11.28 -1.64 -1.70
N ASN A 275 -10.08 -1.79 -1.13
CA ASN A 275 -9.54 -3.08 -0.68
C ASN A 275 -10.14 -3.48 0.68
N LEU A 276 -10.21 -4.78 0.94
CA LEU A 276 -10.40 -5.35 2.28
C LEU A 276 -9.05 -5.90 2.75
N ILE A 277 -8.49 -5.32 3.82
CA ILE A 277 -7.20 -5.74 4.38
C ILE A 277 -7.43 -6.15 5.84
N GLU A 278 -7.28 -7.45 6.17
CA GLU A 278 -7.65 -7.94 7.50
C GLU A 278 -6.81 -9.08 8.05
N ASN A 279 -6.74 -9.17 9.39
CA ASN A 279 -6.07 -10.26 10.11
C ASN A 279 -4.60 -10.51 9.72
N ASN A 280 -3.91 -9.54 9.10
CA ASN A 280 -2.47 -9.67 8.85
C ASN A 280 -1.73 -9.45 10.19
N ASP A 281 -0.69 -10.25 10.44
CA ASP A 281 -0.03 -10.29 11.75
C ASP A 281 0.70 -8.99 12.10
N SER A 282 1.15 -8.25 11.07
CA SER A 282 1.70 -6.90 11.15
C SER A 282 0.76 -5.86 10.52
N ALA A 283 1.27 -4.66 10.21
CA ALA A 283 0.51 -3.56 9.63
C ALA A 283 -0.27 -3.96 8.35
N ALA A 284 -1.42 -3.32 8.14
CA ALA A 284 -2.20 -3.48 6.92
C ALA A 284 -1.47 -2.84 5.72
N LEU A 285 -0.87 -1.67 5.96
CA LEU A 285 -0.07 -0.92 5.00
C LEU A 285 1.17 -0.34 5.70
N ILE A 286 2.34 -0.59 5.12
CA ILE A 286 3.56 0.20 5.36
C ILE A 286 3.88 0.97 4.07
N TYR A 287 4.09 2.27 4.20
CA TYR A 287 4.51 3.17 3.13
C TYR A 287 5.75 3.92 3.61
N GLU A 288 6.91 3.51 3.10
CA GLU A 288 8.22 3.79 3.69
C GLU A 288 9.16 4.46 2.68
N ILE A 289 9.84 5.55 3.09
CA ILE A 289 10.70 6.43 2.27
C ILE A 289 10.21 6.61 0.82
N SER A 290 8.94 6.99 0.69
CA SER A 290 8.15 7.02 -0.55
C SER A 290 7.30 8.30 -0.66
N TYR A 291 6.55 8.45 -1.76
CA TYR A 291 5.91 9.69 -2.18
C TYR A 291 4.42 9.54 -2.55
N ASN A 292 3.70 10.65 -2.60
CA ASN A 292 2.43 10.88 -3.33
C ASN A 292 1.53 9.65 -3.54
N ALA A 293 0.54 9.46 -2.66
CA ALA A 293 -0.39 8.33 -2.70
C ALA A 293 -1.83 8.77 -2.39
N ILE A 294 -2.81 8.01 -2.86
CA ILE A 294 -4.21 8.11 -2.46
C ILE A 294 -4.61 6.75 -1.86
N ILE A 295 -4.95 6.75 -0.58
CA ILE A 295 -5.33 5.57 0.21
C ILE A 295 -6.77 5.78 0.67
N ARG A 296 -7.74 5.24 -0.06
CA ARG A 296 -9.14 5.65 0.12
C ARG A 296 -10.18 4.54 0.05
N ASP A 297 -11.30 4.76 0.73
CA ASP A 297 -12.50 3.91 0.63
C ASP A 297 -12.21 2.40 0.92
N ASN A 298 -11.12 2.10 1.64
CA ASN A 298 -10.73 0.73 2.04
C ASN A 298 -11.42 0.33 3.35
N THR A 299 -11.60 -0.99 3.56
CA THR A 299 -11.90 -1.57 4.86
C THR A 299 -10.66 -2.25 5.42
N ILE A 300 -10.20 -1.80 6.58
CA ILE A 300 -8.95 -2.26 7.20
C ILE A 300 -9.27 -2.70 8.62
N ARG A 301 -9.20 -4.00 8.94
CA ARG A 301 -9.63 -4.48 10.27
C ARG A 301 -8.77 -5.60 10.87
N LYS A 302 -8.63 -5.61 12.19
CA LYS A 302 -7.94 -6.68 12.94
C LYS A 302 -6.47 -6.93 12.54
N ASN A 303 -5.81 -5.97 11.90
CA ASN A 303 -4.39 -6.09 11.54
C ASN A 303 -3.48 -5.67 12.71
N ASN A 304 -2.21 -6.07 12.61
CA ASN A 304 -1.11 -5.73 13.52
C ASN A 304 -1.31 -6.25 14.96
N TRP A 305 -2.08 -7.32 15.13
CA TRP A 305 -2.37 -7.88 16.46
C TRP A 305 -1.17 -8.63 17.06
N VAL A 306 -0.37 -9.32 16.24
CA VAL A 306 0.80 -10.06 16.71
C VAL A 306 1.95 -9.10 17.01
N ASP A 307 2.26 -8.23 16.06
CA ASP A 307 3.33 -7.24 16.24
C ASP A 307 2.98 -6.19 17.30
N GLY A 308 1.75 -5.69 17.33
CA GLY A 308 1.27 -4.80 18.38
C GLY A 308 1.46 -5.34 19.80
N ARG A 309 1.05 -6.61 20.03
CA ARG A 309 1.32 -7.30 21.31
C ARG A 309 2.81 -7.48 21.56
N ARG A 310 3.59 -7.89 20.57
CA ARG A 310 5.05 -8.09 20.67
C ARG A 310 5.79 -6.82 21.10
N TYR A 311 5.31 -5.64 20.73
CA TYR A 311 5.83 -4.35 21.19
C TYR A 311 5.35 -4.02 22.61
N ALA A 312 4.06 -4.17 22.89
CA ALA A 312 3.48 -3.89 24.20
C ALA A 312 4.06 -4.78 25.32
N ASP A 313 4.28 -6.06 25.07
CA ASP A 313 4.88 -7.03 26.00
C ASP A 313 6.34 -6.69 26.34
N LYS A 314 7.05 -5.99 25.44
CA LYS A 314 8.40 -5.45 25.68
C LYS A 314 8.39 -4.13 26.45
N GLY A 315 7.22 -3.53 26.69
CA GLY A 315 7.08 -2.18 27.22
C GLY A 315 7.47 -1.08 26.22
N ASP A 316 7.49 -1.38 24.92
CA ASP A 316 7.71 -0.37 23.89
C ASP A 316 6.45 0.50 23.74
N ASN A 317 6.65 1.82 23.73
CA ASN A 317 5.60 2.82 23.63
C ASN A 317 5.36 3.30 22.19
N PHE A 318 6.08 2.79 21.20
CA PHE A 318 5.83 3.11 19.81
C PHE A 318 4.36 2.87 19.42
N PRO A 319 3.68 3.82 18.75
CA PRO A 319 2.30 3.65 18.30
C PRO A 319 2.25 2.73 17.06
N THR A 320 2.31 1.41 17.28
CA THR A 320 2.29 0.37 16.24
C THR A 320 0.96 0.37 15.47
N PRO A 321 0.92 0.79 14.18
CA PRO A 321 -0.31 1.19 13.51
C PRO A 321 -0.88 0.13 12.55
N ALA A 322 -2.11 0.32 12.10
CA ALA A 322 -2.64 -0.37 10.92
C ALA A 322 -2.05 0.20 9.62
N ILE A 323 -1.92 1.53 9.55
CA ILE A 323 -1.27 2.24 8.43
C ILE A 323 -0.03 2.95 8.97
N TYR A 324 1.14 2.55 8.50
CA TYR A 324 2.41 3.16 8.84
C TYR A 324 2.92 4.00 7.67
N ILE A 325 3.07 5.30 7.88
CA ILE A 325 3.71 6.22 6.93
C ILE A 325 5.05 6.63 7.54
N SER A 326 6.13 6.06 7.00
CA SER A 326 7.49 6.19 7.52
C SER A 326 8.33 6.99 6.54
N GLU A 327 8.85 8.13 6.98
CA GLU A 327 9.59 9.09 6.16
C GLU A 327 8.93 9.39 4.79
N SER A 328 7.60 9.36 4.67
CA SER A 328 6.90 9.35 3.37
C SER A 328 5.83 10.43 3.26
N GLY A 329 5.77 11.11 2.11
CA GLY A 329 4.96 12.32 2.02
C GLY A 329 4.62 12.80 0.62
N GLY A 330 3.79 13.85 0.56
CA GLY A 330 3.59 14.61 -0.65
C GLY A 330 4.88 15.27 -1.12
N GLU A 331 5.14 15.21 -2.42
CA GLU A 331 6.24 15.94 -3.04
C GLU A 331 5.76 16.49 -4.40
N PRO A 332 5.29 17.75 -4.44
CA PRO A 332 4.76 18.39 -5.65
C PRO A 332 5.76 18.49 -6.81
N ARG A 333 7.07 18.35 -6.56
CA ARG A 333 8.13 18.34 -7.59
C ARG A 333 8.23 17.01 -8.31
N ILE A 334 7.71 15.92 -7.72
CA ILE A 334 7.65 14.59 -8.34
C ILE A 334 6.28 14.42 -9.00
N LYS A 335 6.26 14.05 -10.28
CA LYS A 335 5.02 13.85 -11.03
C LYS A 335 4.24 12.66 -10.49
N ALA A 336 2.99 12.89 -10.09
CA ALA A 336 2.01 11.89 -9.69
C ALA A 336 0.57 12.40 -9.91
N ARG A 337 -0.44 11.56 -9.68
CA ARG A 337 -1.88 11.93 -9.72
C ARG A 337 -2.31 12.90 -8.61
N THR A 338 -1.50 13.01 -7.57
CA THR A 338 -1.67 13.88 -6.40
C THR A 338 -0.31 14.46 -5.99
N ALA A 339 -0.31 15.53 -5.20
CA ALA A 339 0.89 16.16 -4.62
C ALA A 339 1.00 15.97 -3.10
N LYS A 340 0.14 15.11 -2.53
CA LYS A 340 0.01 14.77 -1.10
C LYS A 340 -0.07 13.25 -0.91
N ILE A 341 0.09 12.76 0.31
CA ILE A 341 -0.46 11.46 0.70
C ILE A 341 -1.86 11.73 1.27
N GLU A 342 -2.91 11.35 0.53
CA GLU A 342 -4.28 11.46 1.01
C GLU A 342 -4.74 10.12 1.59
N ILE A 343 -5.22 10.11 2.83
CA ILE A 343 -5.81 8.95 3.49
C ILE A 343 -7.27 9.31 3.81
N SER A 344 -8.22 8.92 2.95
CA SER A 344 -9.61 9.41 3.06
C SER A 344 -10.71 8.35 2.96
N ARG A 345 -11.79 8.52 3.75
CA ARG A 345 -12.98 7.62 3.76
C ARG A 345 -12.70 6.13 4.02
N ASN A 346 -11.59 5.80 4.69
CA ASN A 346 -11.32 4.41 5.07
C ASN A 346 -12.11 4.04 6.33
N TYR A 347 -12.55 2.78 6.41
CA TYR A 347 -13.13 2.18 7.61
C TYR A 347 -12.06 1.33 8.32
N LEU A 348 -11.59 1.79 9.47
CA LEU A 348 -10.58 1.12 10.28
C LEU A 348 -11.24 0.55 11.55
N GLU A 349 -11.25 -0.78 11.69
CA GLU A 349 -11.99 -1.46 12.77
C GLU A 349 -11.11 -2.45 13.54
N ASN A 350 -10.97 -2.27 14.85
CA ASN A 350 -10.32 -3.24 15.74
C ASN A 350 -8.91 -3.67 15.29
N ASN A 351 -8.18 -2.85 14.54
CA ASN A 351 -6.73 -3.01 14.38
C ASN A 351 -6.03 -2.69 15.71
N TRP A 352 -4.75 -3.04 15.83
CA TRP A 352 -4.01 -2.72 17.06
C TRP A 352 -3.94 -1.22 17.35
N SER A 353 -3.52 -0.41 16.38
CA SER A 353 -3.68 1.05 16.42
C SER A 353 -4.10 1.58 15.04
N GLY A 354 -4.28 2.89 14.90
CA GLY A 354 -4.80 3.50 13.68
C GLY A 354 -3.70 3.83 12.67
N ILE A 355 -3.34 5.11 12.59
CA ILE A 355 -2.36 5.66 11.65
C ILE A 355 -1.20 6.27 12.44
N THR A 356 0.03 5.93 12.04
CA THR A 356 1.24 6.58 12.57
C THR A 356 2.03 7.19 11.43
N LEU A 357 2.27 8.49 11.57
CA LEU A 357 3.19 9.29 10.78
C LEU A 357 4.52 9.38 11.54
N TRP A 358 5.57 8.81 10.96
CA TRP A 358 6.91 8.72 11.56
C TRP A 358 7.96 9.32 10.65
N GLU A 359 8.99 9.96 11.19
CA GLU A 359 10.20 10.31 10.45
C GLU A 359 11.45 10.08 11.30
N ASN A 360 12.32 9.17 10.89
CA ASN A 360 13.58 8.92 11.57
C ASN A 360 14.56 10.08 11.32
N ALA A 361 14.92 10.80 12.39
CA ALA A 361 15.79 11.97 12.31
C ALA A 361 17.20 11.66 11.76
N ASP A 362 17.66 10.43 11.97
CA ASP A 362 18.98 9.94 11.56
C ASP A 362 18.94 9.26 10.17
N ARG A 363 17.75 8.93 9.61
CA ARG A 363 17.60 8.33 8.26
C ARG A 363 17.49 9.41 7.17
N TYR A 364 18.53 9.49 6.36
CA TYR A 364 18.59 10.35 5.18
C TYR A 364 19.60 9.78 4.17
N CYS A 365 19.64 10.31 2.95
CA CYS A 365 20.62 9.91 1.93
C CYS A 365 22.04 9.96 2.49
N ASN A 366 22.82 8.90 2.25
CA ASN A 366 24.22 8.78 2.72
C ASN A 366 24.38 8.77 4.27
N SER A 367 23.29 8.68 5.04
CA SER A 367 23.37 8.39 6.48
C SER A 367 23.73 6.91 6.73
N PRO A 368 24.47 6.58 7.81
CA PRO A 368 24.66 5.18 8.23
C PRO A 368 23.37 4.51 8.73
N ALA A 369 22.30 5.28 8.97
CA ALA A 369 20.99 4.78 9.35
C ALA A 369 20.16 4.26 8.16
N ASN A 370 20.55 4.59 6.92
CA ASN A 370 19.77 4.24 5.75
C ASN A 370 19.98 2.77 5.35
N THR A 371 19.00 1.95 5.71
CA THR A 371 18.91 0.53 5.36
C THR A 371 18.83 0.30 3.84
N SER A 372 18.20 1.23 3.10
CA SER A 372 18.16 1.25 1.62
C SER A 372 19.48 1.79 1.06
N SER A 373 20.55 1.03 1.29
CA SER A 373 21.93 1.44 1.02
C SER A 373 22.20 1.64 -0.48
N GLY A 374 22.56 2.87 -0.85
CA GLY A 374 22.78 3.30 -2.23
C GLY A 374 21.63 4.13 -2.80
N ASP A 375 20.42 3.95 -2.28
CA ASP A 375 19.27 4.79 -2.63
C ASP A 375 19.36 6.19 -2.00
N CYS A 376 18.74 7.12 -2.70
CA CYS A 376 18.49 8.48 -2.25
C CYS A 376 17.12 8.93 -2.78
N THR A 377 16.68 10.11 -2.36
CA THR A 377 15.43 10.70 -2.84
C THR A 377 15.44 10.86 -4.35
N ARG A 378 14.25 10.84 -4.97
CA ARG A 378 14.08 11.14 -6.40
C ARG A 378 14.42 12.59 -6.80
N LEU A 379 14.86 13.42 -5.84
CA LEU A 379 15.28 14.81 -6.05
C LEU A 379 16.81 14.96 -6.11
N VAL A 380 17.57 13.99 -5.61
CA VAL A 380 19.03 14.04 -5.53
C VAL A 380 19.65 12.87 -6.31
N PRO A 381 20.25 13.12 -7.49
CA PRO A 381 20.72 12.06 -8.39
C PRO A 381 22.05 11.40 -7.97
N ASP A 382 22.81 12.01 -7.06
CA ASP A 382 24.03 11.43 -6.49
C ASP A 382 24.00 11.51 -4.97
N VAL A 383 23.78 10.35 -4.34
CA VAL A 383 23.77 10.15 -2.89
C VAL A 383 25.00 10.74 -2.19
N LYS A 384 26.17 10.79 -2.86
CA LYS A 384 27.42 11.33 -2.28
C LYS A 384 27.38 12.85 -2.05
N THR A 385 26.47 13.56 -2.70
CA THR A 385 26.27 15.00 -2.46
C THR A 385 25.61 15.28 -1.11
N CYS A 386 24.96 14.28 -0.52
CA CYS A 386 24.37 14.31 0.82
C CYS A 386 25.43 14.08 1.91
N ALA A 387 26.44 14.95 1.94
CA ALA A 387 27.53 14.93 2.91
C ALA A 387 27.87 16.34 3.37
N ASP A 388 28.54 16.45 4.53
CA ASP A 388 29.12 17.71 4.99
C ASP A 388 30.17 18.23 3.99
N PRO A 389 30.22 19.56 3.70
CA PRO A 389 29.33 20.62 4.19
C PRO A 389 28.05 20.81 3.35
N ALA A 390 27.94 20.17 2.18
CA ALA A 390 26.89 20.45 1.20
C ALA A 390 25.46 20.21 1.72
N ILE A 391 25.25 19.14 2.49
CA ILE A 391 23.95 18.79 3.09
C ILE A 391 23.47 19.79 4.16
N THR A 392 24.34 20.63 4.70
CA THR A 392 23.99 21.53 5.83
C THR A 392 23.20 22.77 5.40
N SER A 393 23.04 23.02 4.09
CA SER A 393 22.42 24.24 3.58
C SER A 393 21.79 24.07 2.18
N GLY A 394 21.09 25.10 1.72
CA GLY A 394 20.48 25.12 0.39
C GLY A 394 19.42 24.02 0.20
N PRO A 395 19.17 23.57 -1.05
CA PRO A 395 18.19 22.52 -1.32
C PRO A 395 18.52 21.18 -0.64
N LEU A 396 19.80 20.82 -0.51
CA LEU A 396 20.22 19.51 0.00
C LEU A 396 19.82 19.27 1.46
N LEU A 397 19.73 20.31 2.29
CA LEU A 397 19.20 20.22 3.66
C LEU A 397 17.74 19.69 3.72
N SER A 398 16.97 19.94 2.65
CA SER A 398 15.62 19.42 2.47
C SER A 398 15.62 18.11 1.68
N ASP A 399 16.32 18.11 0.55
CA ASP A 399 16.13 17.13 -0.52
C ASP A 399 16.97 15.87 -0.32
N CYS A 400 17.97 15.88 0.57
CA CYS A 400 18.70 14.68 0.98
C CYS A 400 17.91 13.77 1.94
N ARG A 401 16.64 14.06 2.26
CA ARG A 401 15.79 13.16 3.03
C ARG A 401 14.44 12.94 2.37
N TRP A 402 13.90 11.75 2.54
CA TRP A 402 12.46 11.56 2.48
C TRP A 402 11.84 12.13 3.76
N LYS A 403 10.59 12.59 3.69
CA LYS A 403 9.91 13.30 4.78
C LYS A 403 8.49 12.81 4.91
N THR A 404 8.03 12.71 6.14
CA THR A 404 6.60 12.54 6.40
C THR A 404 5.95 13.91 6.43
N GLN A 405 5.52 14.35 5.26
CA GLN A 405 5.02 15.71 4.98
C GLN A 405 3.82 15.69 4.03
N HIS A 406 2.99 16.73 4.05
CA HIS A 406 1.81 16.85 3.21
C HIS A 406 0.96 15.56 3.22
N VAL A 407 0.74 15.02 4.43
CA VAL A 407 -0.12 13.87 4.67
C VAL A 407 -1.46 14.39 5.19
N ASP A 408 -2.53 14.03 4.52
CA ASP A 408 -3.86 14.60 4.70
C ASP A 408 -4.87 13.49 5.01
N ILE A 409 -5.38 13.48 6.24
CA ILE A 409 -6.09 12.34 6.85
C ILE A 409 -7.49 12.79 7.25
N HIS A 410 -8.49 12.48 6.41
CA HIS A 410 -9.84 13.03 6.58
C HIS A 410 -10.98 12.08 6.19
N ASP A 411 -12.19 12.35 6.69
CA ASP A 411 -13.40 11.52 6.46
C ASP A 411 -13.27 10.04 6.87
N ASN A 412 -12.20 9.64 7.59
CA ASN A 412 -12.00 8.25 8.00
C ASN A 412 -12.88 7.92 9.21
N LYS A 413 -13.17 6.63 9.38
CA LYS A 413 -13.91 6.11 10.54
C LYS A 413 -13.08 5.07 11.27
N PHE A 414 -12.70 5.38 12.50
CA PHE A 414 -11.88 4.57 13.38
C PHE A 414 -12.75 3.97 14.50
N VAL A 415 -12.87 2.65 14.55
CA VAL A 415 -13.64 1.91 15.55
C VAL A 415 -12.70 0.99 16.33
N LEU A 416 -12.76 1.06 17.66
CA LEU A 416 -11.98 0.23 18.55
C LEU A 416 -12.81 -0.24 19.76
N ASP A 417 -12.98 -1.55 19.86
CA ASP A 417 -13.28 -2.24 21.10
C ASP A 417 -12.00 -2.95 21.62
N PRO A 418 -11.36 -2.44 22.70
CA PRO A 418 -10.18 -3.07 23.29
C PRO A 418 -10.42 -4.50 23.77
N ALA A 419 -11.67 -4.87 24.11
CA ALA A 419 -12.01 -6.23 24.52
C ALA A 419 -11.97 -7.21 23.34
N VAL A 420 -12.32 -6.77 22.13
CA VAL A 420 -12.19 -7.56 20.89
C VAL A 420 -10.72 -7.74 20.50
N VAL A 421 -9.91 -6.67 20.62
CA VAL A 421 -8.46 -6.71 20.35
C VAL A 421 -7.68 -7.49 21.42
N GLY A 422 -8.25 -7.64 22.62
CA GLY A 422 -7.59 -8.24 23.78
C GLY A 422 -6.45 -7.38 24.34
N CYS A 423 -6.53 -6.06 24.16
CA CYS A 423 -5.49 -5.12 24.54
C CYS A 423 -5.84 -4.33 25.81
N GLN A 424 -4.86 -4.17 26.70
CA GLN A 424 -4.97 -3.35 27.92
C GLN A 424 -4.08 -2.10 27.93
N ALA A 425 -3.05 -2.04 27.07
CA ALA A 425 -2.14 -0.90 26.93
C ALA A 425 -1.45 -0.90 25.55
N SER A 426 -0.99 0.27 25.11
CA SER A 426 -0.22 0.48 23.86
C SER A 426 -0.91 0.11 22.53
N CYS A 427 -2.23 -0.04 22.53
CA CYS A 427 -3.11 -0.03 21.35
C CYS A 427 -3.93 1.25 21.28
N GLY A 428 -4.74 1.41 20.23
CA GLY A 428 -5.70 2.52 20.10
C GLY A 428 -5.05 3.88 19.94
N ARG A 429 -3.86 3.92 19.33
CA ARG A 429 -3.05 5.12 19.16
C ARG A 429 -3.16 5.70 17.73
N MET A 430 -3.05 7.01 17.63
CA MET A 430 -2.57 7.72 16.45
C MET A 430 -1.18 8.28 16.73
N GLY A 431 -0.34 8.45 15.72
CA GLY A 431 1.04 8.91 15.88
C GLY A 431 1.45 10.02 14.91
N LEU A 432 2.15 11.04 15.41
CA LEU A 432 2.84 12.10 14.64
C LEU A 432 4.18 12.44 15.31
N LEU A 433 5.23 11.67 15.04
CA LEU A 433 6.45 11.70 15.88
C LEU A 433 7.74 11.33 15.14
N SER A 434 8.86 11.58 15.80
CA SER A 434 10.22 11.31 15.32
C SER A 434 11.11 10.95 16.51
N ASN A 435 12.22 10.24 16.30
CA ASN A 435 13.26 10.14 17.30
C ASN A 435 14.01 11.47 17.44
N PHE A 436 14.72 11.64 18.56
CA PHE A 436 15.74 12.68 18.67
C PHE A 436 16.90 12.33 17.74
N GLY A 437 17.35 13.28 16.92
CA GLY A 437 18.48 13.07 16.00
C GLY A 437 19.80 12.99 16.76
N THR A 438 20.64 12.01 16.46
CA THR A 438 21.82 11.68 17.24
C THR A 438 23.12 11.55 16.43
N TYR A 439 23.10 11.14 15.15
CA TYR A 439 24.32 10.83 14.40
C TYR A 439 24.21 11.04 12.88
N PRO A 440 25.33 10.92 12.13
CA PRO A 440 26.73 11.20 12.53
C PRO A 440 26.91 12.59 13.12
N ASP A 441 28.09 12.88 13.70
CA ASP A 441 28.30 14.12 14.48
C ASP A 441 28.08 15.43 13.72
N TRP A 442 28.32 15.43 12.40
CA TRP A 442 28.09 16.56 11.49
C TRP A 442 26.64 16.68 11.01
N SER A 443 25.77 15.71 11.32
CA SER A 443 24.39 15.68 10.85
C SER A 443 23.66 16.98 11.21
N PRO A 444 23.14 17.75 10.23
CA PRO A 444 22.42 19.00 10.48
C PRO A 444 21.02 18.76 11.08
N TYR A 445 20.70 17.50 11.42
CA TYR A 445 19.41 17.04 11.92
C TYR A 445 19.48 16.56 13.37
N LYS A 446 20.66 16.65 14.00
CA LYS A 446 20.84 16.34 15.44
C LYS A 446 19.94 17.21 16.31
N GLY A 447 19.51 16.63 17.42
CA GLY A 447 18.56 17.27 18.32
C GLY A 447 17.11 17.07 17.90
N ALA A 448 16.24 17.98 18.34
CA ALA A 448 14.82 17.93 18.07
C ALA A 448 14.42 18.46 16.67
N VAL A 449 15.36 18.66 15.74
CA VAL A 449 15.13 19.33 14.44
C VAL A 449 13.99 18.68 13.66
N VAL A 450 13.99 17.35 13.57
CA VAL A 450 12.97 16.59 12.82
C VAL A 450 11.69 16.42 13.63
N GLN A 451 11.76 16.27 14.95
CA GLN A 451 10.59 16.24 15.84
C GLN A 451 9.76 17.53 15.75
N GLU A 452 10.44 18.68 15.76
CA GLU A 452 9.88 20.00 15.50
C GLU A 452 9.30 20.15 14.08
N ALA A 453 9.92 19.52 13.10
CA ALA A 453 9.53 19.65 11.70
C ALA A 453 8.29 18.79 11.36
N ILE A 454 8.31 17.50 11.69
CA ILE A 454 7.19 16.57 11.43
C ILE A 454 5.91 17.02 12.17
N THR A 455 6.05 17.50 13.40
CA THR A 455 4.90 17.84 14.26
C THR A 455 4.23 19.15 13.86
N TYR A 456 5.00 20.16 13.43
CA TYR A 456 4.48 21.54 13.30
C TYR A 456 4.73 22.23 11.94
N LYS A 457 5.62 21.70 11.08
CA LYS A 457 6.14 22.43 9.90
C LYS A 457 6.02 21.66 8.57
N GLN A 458 5.65 20.39 8.64
CA GLN A 458 5.55 19.49 7.49
C GLN A 458 4.12 19.29 6.96
N ASP A 459 3.17 20.12 7.39
CA ASP A 459 1.81 20.15 6.81
C ASP A 459 1.10 18.78 6.85
N ASN A 460 1.31 18.07 7.96
CA ASN A 460 0.59 16.84 8.29
C ASN A 460 -0.71 17.20 9.00
N ARG A 461 -1.84 16.72 8.50
CA ARG A 461 -3.18 17.11 8.96
C ARG A 461 -4.09 15.91 9.15
N TRP A 462 -4.75 15.91 10.30
CA TRP A 462 -6.01 15.20 10.53
C TRP A 462 -7.14 16.22 10.58
N HIS A 463 -8.29 15.91 9.98
CA HIS A 463 -9.53 16.70 10.12
C HIS A 463 -10.76 15.85 9.73
N ASP A 464 -11.96 16.25 10.14
CA ASP A 464 -13.24 15.64 9.74
C ASP A 464 -13.32 14.09 9.86
N ASN A 465 -12.57 13.49 10.80
CA ASN A 465 -12.58 12.05 11.07
C ASN A 465 -13.66 11.67 12.10
N SER A 466 -13.97 10.37 12.22
CA SER A 466 -14.88 9.85 13.25
C SER A 466 -14.21 8.76 14.08
N TYR A 467 -14.27 8.90 15.40
CA TYR A 467 -13.62 8.04 16.37
C TYR A 467 -14.67 7.42 17.30
N ALA A 468 -14.68 6.09 17.36
CA ALA A 468 -15.48 5.30 18.29
C ALA A 468 -14.56 4.38 19.10
N GLY A 469 -14.60 4.51 20.42
CA GLY A 469 -13.69 3.81 21.34
C GLY A 469 -12.60 4.72 21.95
N PRO A 470 -11.74 4.17 22.83
CA PRO A 470 -10.77 4.94 23.61
C PRO A 470 -9.49 5.24 22.81
N TRP A 471 -9.61 6.12 21.83
CA TRP A 471 -8.49 6.57 21.01
C TRP A 471 -7.61 7.58 21.75
N THR A 472 -6.29 7.41 21.64
CA THR A 472 -5.27 8.32 22.20
C THR A 472 -4.31 8.77 21.11
N PHE A 473 -3.67 9.93 21.30
CA PHE A 473 -2.79 10.54 20.30
C PHE A 473 -1.37 10.62 20.86
N ILE A 474 -0.36 10.33 20.04
CA ILE A 474 1.05 10.48 20.40
C ILE A 474 1.68 11.46 19.41
N ALA A 475 2.32 12.50 19.93
CA ALA A 475 2.96 13.51 19.10
C ALA A 475 4.36 13.88 19.61
N TYR A 476 5.28 14.24 18.72
CA TYR A 476 6.64 14.71 19.03
C TYR A 476 7.60 13.64 19.57
N THR A 477 7.22 12.86 20.60
CA THR A 477 7.97 11.72 21.18
C THR A 477 7.04 10.56 21.54
N THR A 478 7.57 9.35 21.71
CA THR A 478 6.78 8.15 22.07
C THR A 478 6.17 8.16 23.46
N ASP A 479 6.66 9.00 24.37
CA ASP A 479 6.15 9.19 25.74
C ASP A 479 5.12 10.33 25.86
N ARG A 480 5.00 11.19 24.84
CA ARG A 480 4.08 12.33 24.81
C ARG A 480 2.70 11.89 24.28
N ILE A 481 1.99 11.19 25.15
CA ILE A 481 0.56 10.87 24.98
C ILE A 481 -0.26 12.15 25.22
N LEU A 482 -1.28 12.37 24.39
CA LEU A 482 -2.18 13.50 24.39
C LEU A 482 -3.63 13.02 24.48
N GLU A 483 -4.42 13.72 25.29
CA GLU A 483 -5.88 13.62 25.25
C GLU A 483 -6.46 14.38 24.04
N VAL A 484 -7.70 14.05 23.65
CA VAL A 484 -8.39 14.66 22.48
C VAL A 484 -8.28 16.20 22.46
N GLY A 485 -8.58 16.85 23.59
CA GLY A 485 -8.54 18.32 23.68
C GLY A 485 -7.13 18.94 23.65
N GLU A 486 -6.07 18.17 23.93
CA GLU A 486 -4.69 18.62 23.68
C GLU A 486 -4.33 18.51 22.20
N TRP A 487 -4.78 17.44 21.53
CA TRP A 487 -4.55 17.19 20.10
C TRP A 487 -5.29 18.18 19.19
N GLU A 488 -6.55 18.46 19.50
CA GLU A 488 -7.34 19.53 18.86
C GLU A 488 -6.82 20.94 19.22
N GLY A 489 -6.18 21.07 20.37
CA GLY A 489 -5.69 22.33 20.91
C GLY A 489 -4.36 22.82 20.32
N SER A 490 -4.05 24.09 20.57
CA SER A 490 -2.70 24.62 20.35
C SER A 490 -1.70 23.92 21.29
N PRO A 491 -0.50 23.49 20.82
CA PRO A 491 0.11 23.84 19.53
C PRO A 491 -0.18 22.89 18.37
N TYR A 492 -0.82 21.73 18.60
CA TYR A 492 -0.97 20.68 17.58
C TYR A 492 -2.04 21.04 16.54
N SER A 493 -3.22 21.48 16.98
CA SER A 493 -4.33 21.95 16.14
C SER A 493 -4.70 20.95 15.04
N GLN A 494 -4.95 19.71 15.45
CA GLN A 494 -5.28 18.57 14.59
C GLN A 494 -6.76 18.16 14.77
N ASP A 495 -7.24 17.24 13.94
CA ASP A 495 -8.60 16.68 13.99
C ASP A 495 -9.74 17.72 14.08
N THR A 496 -9.56 18.90 13.49
CA THR A 496 -10.62 19.90 13.43
C THR A 496 -11.82 19.35 12.64
N GLY A 497 -13.02 19.48 13.19
CA GLY A 497 -14.25 18.92 12.59
C GLY A 497 -14.48 17.43 12.91
N SER A 498 -13.53 16.76 13.55
CA SER A 498 -13.67 15.35 13.91
C SER A 498 -14.70 15.11 15.03
N THR A 499 -15.15 13.87 15.16
CA THR A 499 -16.17 13.45 16.14
C THR A 499 -15.68 12.29 16.99
N TYR A 500 -16.02 12.30 18.28
CA TYR A 500 -15.53 11.35 19.27
C TYR A 500 -16.69 10.72 20.05
N THR A 501 -16.69 9.39 20.17
CA THR A 501 -17.71 8.64 20.90
C THR A 501 -17.08 7.57 21.80
N ALA A 502 -17.51 7.53 23.07
CA ALA A 502 -16.92 6.65 24.09
C ALA A 502 -17.26 5.16 23.91
N GLN A 503 -18.25 4.82 23.07
CA GLN A 503 -18.64 3.44 22.78
C GLN A 503 -18.07 3.03 21.41
N GLY A 504 -17.09 2.13 21.38
CA GLY A 504 -16.62 1.45 20.17
C GLY A 504 -17.59 0.37 19.65
N GLY A 505 -18.91 0.59 19.83
CA GLY A 505 -19.91 -0.47 19.77
C GLY A 505 -20.19 -1.01 18.37
N GLY A 506 -20.01 -2.32 18.20
CA GLY A 506 -20.50 -3.15 17.10
C GLY A 506 -20.92 -4.52 17.62
#